data_AF-A0A3D1V550-F1
#
_entry.id   AF-A0A3D1V550-F1
#
_cell.length_a   1.000
_cell.length_b   1.000
_cell.length_c   1.000
_cell.angle_alpha   90.00
_cell.angle_beta   90.00
_cell.angle_gamma   90.00
#
_symmetry.space_group_name_H-M   'P 1'
#
loop_
_entity.id
_entity.type
_entity.pdbx_description
1 polymer ?
#
loop_
_entity_poly.entity_id
_entity_poly.type
_entity_poly.pdbx_seq_one_letter_code
_entity_poly.pdbx_strand_id
1 'polypeptide(L)' 'MSSETTNTRPAAVATRQIENERVIVTEWRFAPGAHTGWHRHEYDYVVVPMTTG' A
#
# COMPACT_ATOMS: atom_id res chain seq x y z
N MET A 1 -14.65 33.52 -3.37
CA MET A 1 -13.66 32.64 -2.71
C MET A 1 -14.28 31.26 -2.67
N SER A 2 -14.04 30.46 -3.70
CA SER A 2 -14.60 29.10 -3.78
C SER A 2 -13.71 28.17 -2.96
N SER A 3 -14.30 27.52 -1.97
CA SER A 3 -13.64 26.54 -1.10
C SER A 3 -13.20 25.33 -1.93
N GLU A 4 -11.88 25.13 -2.02
CA GLU A 4 -11.28 23.97 -2.66
C GLU A 4 -11.40 22.78 -1.70
N THR A 5 -12.35 21.88 -1.96
CA THR A 5 -12.38 20.56 -1.32
C THR A 5 -11.19 19.77 -1.86
N THR A 6 -10.10 19.69 -1.11
CA THR A 6 -9.02 18.73 -1.40
C THR A 6 -9.62 17.33 -1.43
N ASN A 7 -9.80 16.79 -2.63
CA ASN A 7 -10.21 15.41 -2.85
C ASN A 7 -9.03 14.51 -2.46
N THR A 8 -8.97 14.17 -1.16
CA THR A 8 -7.93 13.30 -0.62
C THR A 8 -8.19 11.89 -1.11
N ARG A 9 -7.38 11.44 -2.07
CA ARG A 9 -7.38 10.04 -2.51
C ARG A 9 -7.15 9.11 -1.31
N PRO A 10 -7.84 7.95 -1.24
CA PRO A 10 -7.73 7.07 -0.07
C PRO A 10 -6.33 6.46 0.06
N ALA A 11 -5.93 6.13 1.28
CA ALA A 11 -4.70 5.39 1.53
C ALA A 11 -4.89 3.88 1.27
N ALA A 12 -3.86 3.21 0.78
CA ALA A 12 -3.82 1.75 0.76
C ALA A 12 -3.68 1.19 2.18
N VAL A 13 -4.27 0.02 2.45
CA VAL A 13 -4.14 -0.67 3.73
C VAL A 13 -2.99 -1.67 3.65
N ALA A 14 -2.01 -1.50 4.53
CA ALA A 14 -0.86 -2.38 4.66
C ALA A 14 -1.05 -3.32 5.86
N THR A 15 -1.12 -4.62 5.61
CA THR A 15 -1.21 -5.63 6.68
C THR A 15 0.06 -6.46 6.68
N ARG A 16 0.87 -6.37 7.75
CA ARG A 16 2.04 -7.26 7.92
C ARG A 16 1.54 -8.65 8.29
N GLN A 17 1.69 -9.58 7.35
CA GLN A 17 1.31 -10.98 7.55
C GLN A 17 2.43 -11.76 8.23
N ILE A 18 3.69 -11.47 7.88
CA ILE A 18 4.90 -12.08 8.47
C ILE A 18 5.93 -10.99 8.72
N GLU A 19 6.57 -11.06 9.90
CA GLU A 19 7.78 -10.31 10.24
C GLU A 19 8.67 -11.25 11.07
N ASN A 20 9.84 -11.58 10.55
CA ASN A 20 10.86 -12.33 11.27
C ASN A 20 12.27 -11.87 10.85
N GLU A 21 13.31 -12.57 11.32
CA GLU A 21 14.69 -12.16 11.10
C GLU A 21 15.15 -12.25 9.64
N ARG A 22 14.34 -12.85 8.75
CA ARG A 22 14.69 -13.08 7.34
C ARG A 22 13.85 -12.28 6.37
N VAL A 23 12.55 -12.13 6.63
CA VAL A 23 11.61 -11.54 5.67
C VAL A 23 10.51 -10.72 6.35
N ILE A 24 9.99 -9.76 5.59
CA ILE A 24 8.75 -9.06 5.90
C ILE A 24 7.78 -9.30 4.75
N VAL A 25 6.61 -9.86 5.05
CA VAL A 25 5.52 -10.05 4.09
C VAL A 25 4.40 -9.09 4.45
N THR A 26 4.13 -8.13 3.56
CA THR A 26 3.05 -7.16 3.71
C THR A 26 2.04 -7.37 2.60
N GLU A 27 0.81 -7.68 2.97
CA GLU A 27 -0.32 -7.63 2.05
C GLU A 27 -0.77 -6.18 1.91
N TRP A 28 -0.92 -5.75 0.66
CA TRP A 28 -1.44 -4.42 0.34
C TRP A 28 -2.82 -4.54 -0.28
N ARG A 29 -3.80 -3.86 0.31
CA ARG A 29 -5.15 -3.72 -0.23
C ARG A 29 -5.40 -2.30 -0.68
N PHE A 30 -5.79 -2.15 -1.94
CA PHE A 30 -6.13 -0.87 -2.56
C PHE A 30 -7.63 -0.84 -2.82
N ALA A 31 -8.35 0.07 -2.17
CA ALA A 31 -9.67 0.48 -2.65
C ALA A 31 -9.53 1.22 -3.99
N PRO A 32 -10.59 1.33 -4.81
CA PRO A 32 -10.53 2.12 -6.04
C PRO A 32 -10.03 3.55 -5.78
N GLY A 33 -8.99 3.96 -6.52
CA GLY A 33 -8.36 5.28 -6.40
C GLY A 33 -7.36 5.43 -5.25
N ALA A 34 -7.10 4.38 -4.46
CA ALA A 34 -6.17 4.43 -3.34
C ALA A 34 -4.70 4.50 -3.77
N HIS A 35 -3.84 5.02 -2.90
CA HIS A 35 -2.39 5.02 -3.10
C HIS A 35 -1.61 4.78 -1.80
N THR A 36 -0.38 4.33 -1.94
CA THR A 36 0.59 4.21 -0.84
C THR A 36 1.23 5.55 -0.45
N GLY A 37 1.19 6.52 -1.36
CA GLY A 37 1.97 7.75 -1.24
C GLY A 37 3.43 7.53 -1.67
N TRP A 38 4.20 8.61 -1.67
CA TRP A 38 5.62 8.54 -2.00
C TRP A 38 6.39 7.83 -0.88
N HIS A 39 7.18 6.84 -1.25
CA HIS A 39 8.03 6.11 -0.32
C HIS A 39 9.28 5.59 -1.05
N ARG A 40 10.31 5.25 -0.27
CA ARG A 40 11.52 4.59 -0.75
C ARG A 40 11.53 3.16 -0.21
N HIS A 41 11.96 2.22 -1.04
CA HIS A 41 12.19 0.85 -0.58
C HIS A 41 13.52 0.78 0.19
N GLU A 42 13.45 0.24 1.41
CA GLU A 42 14.63 0.03 2.26
C GLU A 42 15.33 -1.30 1.98
N TYR A 43 14.62 -2.26 1.38
CA TYR A 43 15.11 -3.58 1.03
C TYR A 43 14.78 -3.88 -0.44
N ASP A 44 15.55 -4.80 -1.03
CA ASP A 44 15.10 -5.49 -2.23
C ASP A 44 13.83 -6.27 -1.91
N TYR A 45 12.89 -6.30 -2.85
CA TYR A 45 11.58 -6.88 -2.62
C TYR A 45 11.02 -7.56 -3.86
N VAL A 46 10.03 -8.42 -3.64
CA VAL A 46 9.26 -9.08 -4.69
C VAL A 46 7.80 -8.72 -4.52
N VAL A 47 7.09 -8.55 -5.63
CA VAL A 47 5.63 -8.37 -5.65
C VAL A 47 4.98 -9.67 -6.11
N VAL A 48 4.03 -10.17 -5.33
CA VAL A 48 3.17 -11.29 -5.71
C VAL A 48 1.73 -10.77 -5.84
N PRO A 49 1.20 -10.61 -7.07
CA PRO A 49 -0.18 -10.23 -7.27
C PRO A 49 -1.14 -11.30 -6.74
N MET A 50 -2.14 -10.89 -5.96
CA MET A 50 -3.17 -11.78 -5.44
C MET A 50 -4.41 -11.71 -6.34
N THR A 51 -4.84 -12.85 -6.86
CA THR A 51 -6.09 -13.03 -7.59
C THR A 51 -6.93 -14.12 -6.92
N THR A 52 -8.23 -14.14 -7.15
CA THR A 52 -9.11 -15.19 -6.61
C THR A 52 -9.04 -16.52 -7.37
N GLY A 53 -8.25 -16.58 -8.43
CA GLY A 53 -8.28 -17.66 -9.42
C GLY A 53 -9.28 -17.37 -10.54
#